data_AF-A0AAI9WNU2-F1
#
_entry.id   AF-A0AAI9WNU2-F1
#
_cell.length_a   1.000
_cell.length_b   1.000
_cell.length_c   1.000
_cell.angle_alpha   90.00
_cell.angle_beta   90.00
_cell.angle_gamma   90.00
#
_symmetry.space_group_name_H-M   'P 1'
#
loop_
_entity.id
_entity.type
_entity.pdbx_description
1 polymer ?
#
loop_
_entity_poly.entity_id
_entity_poly.type
_entity_poly.pdbx_seq_one_letter_code
_entity_poly.pdbx_strand_id
1 'polypeptide(L)'
;MCIALPMKIVALEEMKARCERKGQELTVDISMIEPPQSADWLLVFQNRAIRAIDEAEAHEIEAALTATALAMAGEADEEAIRAGFGDLMDREPELPEHLRRLVPGGK
;
A
#
# COMPACT_ATOMS: atom_id res chain seq x y z
N MET A 1 8.44 -8.27 -7.53
CA MET A 1 7.00 -7.99 -7.41
C MET A 1 6.75 -6.57 -7.94
N CYS A 2 5.86 -6.38 -8.92
CA CYS A 2 5.58 -5.08 -9.52
C CYS A 2 4.30 -4.49 -8.91
N ILE A 3 4.44 -3.82 -7.77
CA ILE A 3 3.34 -3.24 -7.01
C ILE A 3 3.78 -1.86 -6.50
N ALA A 4 2.81 -0.99 -6.22
CA ALA A 4 3.10 0.31 -5.64
C ALA A 4 3.68 0.17 -4.22
N LEU A 5 4.61 1.06 -3.86
CA LEU A 5 5.31 1.06 -2.58
C LEU A 5 5.07 2.37 -1.84
N PRO A 6 4.87 2.34 -0.51
CA PRO A 6 4.79 3.56 0.29
C PRO A 6 6.18 4.18 0.43
N MET A 7 6.31 5.47 0.13
CA MET A 7 7.57 6.22 0.22
C MET A 7 7.32 7.56 0.92
N LYS A 8 8.28 8.02 1.72
CA LYS A 8 8.20 9.30 2.44
C LYS A 8 8.89 10.41 1.67
N ILE A 9 8.25 11.56 1.52
CA ILE A 9 8.87 12.72 0.86
C ILE A 9 9.98 13.28 1.74
N VAL A 10 11.20 13.33 1.20
CA VAL A 10 12.37 13.95 1.86
C VAL A 10 12.72 15.32 1.26
N ALA A 11 12.28 15.60 0.02
CA ALA A 11 12.36 16.92 -0.58
C ALA A 11 11.33 17.10 -1.69
N LEU A 12 10.82 18.33 -1.81
CA LEU A 12 9.91 18.74 -2.87
C LEU A 12 10.63 19.58 -3.93
N GLU A 13 10.23 19.37 -5.18
CA GLU A 13 10.50 20.20 -6.35
C GLU A 13 9.15 20.53 -7.01
N GLU A 14 9.11 21.34 -8.08
CA GLU A 14 7.82 21.79 -8.67
C GLU A 14 6.86 20.65 -9.04
N MET A 15 7.30 19.69 -9.85
CA MET A 15 6.47 18.58 -10.33
C MET A 15 7.04 17.21 -9.97
N LYS A 16 8.04 17.21 -9.07
CA LYS A 16 8.76 16.02 -8.63
C LYS A 16 8.99 16.07 -7.13
N ALA A 17 9.15 14.91 -6.53
CA ALA A 17 9.59 14.78 -5.15
C ALA A 17 10.74 13.77 -5.09
N ARG A 18 11.72 14.00 -4.22
CA ARG A 18 12.58 12.90 -3.74
C ARG A 18 11.86 12.21 -2.61
N CYS A 19 11.65 10.92 -2.76
CA CYS A 19 11.00 10.08 -1.78
C CYS A 19 11.96 8.98 -1.35
N GLU A 20 11.93 8.62 -0.07
CA GLU A 20 12.77 7.60 0.53
C GLU A 20 11.93 6.40 0.99
N ARG A 21 12.52 5.21 0.85
CA ARG A 21 12.01 3.98 1.46
C ARG A 21 13.17 3.02 1.74
N LYS A 22 13.31 2.58 3.00
CA LYS A 22 14.32 1.59 3.43
C LYS A 22 15.75 1.93 2.97
N GLY A 23 16.12 3.21 3.05
CA GLY A 23 17.42 3.76 2.65
C GLY A 23 17.58 4.01 1.15
N GLN A 24 16.55 3.77 0.34
CA GLN A 24 16.58 4.03 -1.10
C GLN A 24 15.79 5.30 -1.43
N GLU A 25 16.45 6.26 -2.08
CA GLU A 25 15.80 7.46 -2.61
C GLU A 25 15.43 7.29 -4.09
N LEU A 26 14.23 7.73 -4.45
CA LEU A 26 13.74 7.81 -5.83
C LEU A 26 13.19 9.19 -6.12
N THR A 27 13.41 9.66 -7.34
CA THR A 27 12.67 10.80 -7.89
C THR A 27 11.32 10.33 -8.39
N VAL A 28 10.26 10.94 -7.86
CA VAL A 28 8.86 10.59 -8.10
C VAL A 28 8.17 11.74 -8.81
N ASP A 29 7.49 11.44 -9.93
CA ASP A 29 6.58 12.35 -10.61
C ASP A 29 5.29 12.51 -9.78
N ILE A 30 5.02 13.73 -9.32
CA ILE A 30 3.85 14.08 -8.49
C ILE A 30 2.80 14.87 -9.28
N SER A 31 2.94 14.97 -10.60
CA SER A 31 2.08 15.80 -11.47
C SER A 31 0.61 15.35 -11.54
N MET A 32 0.32 14.11 -11.13
CA MET A 32 -0.99 13.47 -11.27
C MET A 32 -1.79 13.38 -9.96
N ILE A 33 -1.28 14.00 -8.89
CA ILE A 33 -1.93 14.02 -7.58
C ILE A 33 -2.12 15.46 -7.11
N GLU A 34 -2.91 15.65 -6.06
CA GLU A 34 -2.92 16.93 -5.34
C GLU A 34 -1.51 17.25 -4.80
N PRO A 35 -1.08 18.52 -4.84
CA PRO A 35 0.27 18.89 -4.40
C PRO A 35 0.55 18.44 -2.96
N PRO A 36 1.51 17.53 -2.74
CA PRO A 36 1.84 17.05 -1.40
C PRO A 36 2.75 18.03 -0.66
N GLN A 37 2.86 17.84 0.64
CA GLN A 37 3.75 18.59 1.54
C GLN A 37 5.02 17.79 1.88
N SER A 38 6.04 18.49 2.36
CA SER A 38 7.25 17.83 2.85
C SER A 38 6.90 16.87 4.00
N ALA A 39 7.54 15.71 4.02
CA ALA A 39 7.28 14.61 4.95
C ALA A 39 5.96 13.84 4.76
N ASP A 40 5.13 14.17 3.77
CA ASP A 40 3.98 13.35 3.38
C ASP A 40 4.42 11.96 2.89
N TRP A 41 3.51 11.01 3.01
CA TRP A 41 3.67 9.68 2.45
C TRP A 41 2.95 9.57 1.11
N LEU A 42 3.60 8.93 0.15
CA LEU A 42 3.07 8.70 -1.19
C LEU A 42 3.04 7.20 -1.50
N LEU A 43 1.99 6.77 -2.19
CA LEU A 43 1.97 5.46 -2.82
C LEU A 43 2.56 5.58 -4.24
N VAL A 44 3.71 4.95 -4.47
CA VAL A 44 4.53 5.16 -5.68
C VAL A 44 4.57 3.91 -6.55
N PHE A 45 4.25 4.06 -7.83
CA PHE A 45 4.36 3.00 -8.83
C PHE A 45 5.09 3.50 -10.07
N GLN A 46 6.14 2.78 -10.49
CA GLN A 46 6.97 3.14 -11.64
C GLN A 46 7.44 4.61 -11.62
N ASN A 47 7.96 5.07 -10.48
CA ASN A 47 8.45 6.43 -10.25
C ASN A 47 7.38 7.53 -10.42
N ARG A 48 6.10 7.20 -10.26
CA ARG A 48 4.99 8.15 -10.24
C ARG A 48 4.15 7.96 -8.99
N ALA A 49 3.70 9.07 -8.40
CA ALA A 49 2.76 9.03 -7.29
C ALA A 49 1.36 8.67 -7.83
N ILE A 50 0.72 7.68 -7.20
CA ILE A 50 -0.68 7.34 -7.45
C ILE A 50 -1.59 8.23 -6.59
N ARG A 51 -1.22 8.40 -5.31
CA ARG A 51 -1.92 9.25 -4.34
C ARG A 51 -1.04 9.50 -3.12
N ALA A 52 -1.38 10.55 -2.37
CA ALA A 52 -0.94 10.70 -1.00
C ALA A 52 -1.65 9.69 -0.09
N ILE A 53 -0.95 9.24 0.94
CA ILE A 53 -1.42 8.33 1.99
C ILE A 53 -0.99 8.90 3.34
N ASP A 54 -1.64 8.50 4.42
CA ASP A 54 -1.16 8.85 5.75
C ASP A 54 -0.07 7.87 6.23
N GLU A 55 0.58 8.21 7.35
CA GLU A 55 1.67 7.40 7.91
C GLU A 55 1.18 6.03 8.43
N ALA A 56 -0.06 5.95 8.93
CA ALA A 56 -0.61 4.70 9.43
C ALA A 56 -0.84 3.71 8.28
N GLU A 57 -1.45 4.18 7.18
CA GLU A 57 -1.64 3.41 5.95
C GLU A 57 -0.30 3.01 5.33
N ALA A 58 0.70 3.90 5.32
CA ALA A 58 2.05 3.56 4.85
C ALA A 58 2.65 2.38 5.63
N HIS A 59 2.49 2.37 6.96
CA HIS A 59 2.95 1.27 7.82
C HIS A 59 2.16 -0.03 7.62
N GLU A 60 0.84 0.06 7.46
CA GLU A 60 -0.01 -1.09 7.17
C GLU A 60 0.39 -1.76 5.84
N ILE A 61 0.58 -0.96 4.78
CA ILE A 61 1.05 -1.45 3.49
C ILE A 61 2.45 -2.08 3.62
N GLU A 62 3.37 -1.49 4.39
CA GLU A 62 4.69 -2.10 4.63
C GLU A 62 4.61 -3.45 5.34
N ALA A 63 3.71 -3.58 6.33
CA ALA A 63 3.48 -4.84 7.03
C ALA A 63 2.92 -5.91 6.07
N ALA A 64 1.91 -5.55 5.28
CA ALA A 64 1.33 -6.43 4.27
C ALA A 64 2.35 -6.89 3.22
N LEU A 65 3.19 -5.97 2.72
CA LEU A 65 4.26 -6.29 1.77
C LEU A 65 5.32 -7.22 2.38
N THR A 66 5.61 -7.06 3.68
CA THR A 66 6.54 -7.94 4.41
C THR A 66 5.97 -9.35 4.55
N ALA A 67 4.72 -9.47 4.99
CA ALA A 67 4.03 -10.76 5.08
C ALA A 67 3.92 -11.45 3.71
N THR A 68 3.62 -10.69 2.65
CA THR A 68 3.57 -11.20 1.27
C THR A 68 4.93 -11.74 0.83
N ALA A 69 6.02 -11.03 1.13
CA ALA A 69 7.36 -11.48 0.79
C ALA A 69 7.74 -12.79 1.49
N LEU A 70 7.39 -12.93 2.79
CA LEU A 70 7.58 -14.17 3.54
C LEU A 70 6.76 -15.32 2.95
N ALA A 71 5.50 -15.08 2.58
CA ALA A 71 4.64 -16.08 1.97
C ALA A 71 5.21 -16.56 0.62
N MET A 72 5.72 -15.64 -0.21
CA MET A 72 6.38 -15.97 -1.47
C MET A 72 7.68 -16.78 -1.27
N ALA A 73 8.40 -16.55 -0.16
CA ALA A 73 9.58 -17.33 0.20
C ALA A 73 9.24 -18.71 0.80
N GLY A 74 7.96 -18.98 1.12
CA GLY A 74 7.54 -20.17 1.84
C GLY A 74 7.88 -20.12 3.34
N GLU A 75 8.11 -18.92 3.88
CA GLU A 75 8.56 -18.66 5.26
C GLU A 75 7.48 -18.01 6.14
N ALA A 76 6.29 -17.75 5.60
CA ALA A 76 5.21 -17.14 6.39
C ALA A 76 4.59 -18.13 7.38
N ASP A 77 4.49 -17.71 8.63
CA ASP A 77 3.70 -18.36 9.68
C ASP A 77 2.44 -17.52 10.01
N GLU A 78 1.64 -17.99 10.98
CA GLU A 78 0.40 -17.32 11.37
C GLU A 78 0.66 -15.91 11.94
N GLU A 79 1.78 -15.72 12.65
CA GLU A 79 2.15 -14.43 13.22
C GLU A 79 2.49 -13.42 12.12
N ALA A 80 3.27 -13.82 11.12
CA ALA A 80 3.58 -13.01 9.95
C ALA A 80 2.32 -12.61 9.17
N ILE A 81 1.39 -13.55 8.96
CA ILE A 81 0.12 -13.27 8.28
C ILE A 81 -0.71 -12.29 9.09
N ARG A 82 -0.83 -12.48 10.41
CA ARG A 82 -1.61 -11.61 11.29
C ARG A 82 -1.02 -10.20 11.40
N ALA A 83 0.31 -10.08 11.42
CA ALA A 83 0.98 -8.79 11.41
C ALA A 83 0.72 -8.01 10.10
N GLY A 84 0.63 -8.70 8.96
CA GLY A 84 0.44 -8.06 7.66
C GLY A 84 -1.01 -7.83 7.22
N PHE A 85 -1.94 -8.65 7.69
CA PHE A 85 -3.34 -8.67 7.22
C PHE A 85 -4.36 -8.81 8.36
N GLY A 86 -4.01 -8.37 9.57
CA GLY A 86 -4.88 -8.49 10.74
C GLY A 86 -6.25 -7.82 10.56
N ASP A 87 -6.32 -6.74 9.77
CA ASP A 87 -7.54 -6.04 9.37
C ASP A 87 -8.50 -6.92 8.55
N LEU A 88 -7.99 -7.96 7.89
CA LEU A 88 -8.77 -8.88 7.06
C LEU A 88 -9.13 -10.19 7.76
N MET A 89 -8.46 -10.57 8.85
CA MET A 89 -8.62 -11.90 9.46
C MET A 89 -9.90 -12.06 10.29
N ASP A 90 -10.36 -10.98 10.93
CA ASP A 90 -11.48 -11.03 11.88
C ASP A 90 -12.80 -10.51 11.29
N ARG A 91 -12.92 -10.49 9.95
CA ARG A 91 -14.13 -10.06 9.24
C ARG A 91 -14.54 -11.02 8.14
N GLU A 92 -15.84 -11.24 8.00
CA GLU A 92 -16.40 -12.00 6.88
C GLU A 92 -16.27 -11.17 5.58
N PRO A 93 -15.72 -11.73 4.49
CA PRO A 93 -15.69 -11.05 3.20
C PRO A 93 -17.11 -10.86 2.65
N GLU A 94 -17.55 -9.62 2.50
CA GLU A 94 -18.85 -9.33 1.91
C GLU A 94 -18.79 -9.29 0.37
N LEU A 95 -19.79 -9.90 -0.27
CA LEU A 95 -19.97 -9.74 -1.70
C LEU A 95 -20.44 -8.32 -2.05
N PRO A 96 -19.93 -7.73 -3.15
CA PRO A 96 -20.52 -6.53 -3.77
C PRO A 96 -21.99 -6.73 -4.13
N GLU A 97 -22.78 -5.65 -4.11
CA GLU A 97 -24.25 -5.69 -4.31
C GLU A 97 -24.65 -6.48 -5.58
N HIS A 98 -23.95 -6.24 -6.69
CA HIS A 98 -24.24 -6.86 -7.98
C HIS A 98 -23.91 -8.37 -8.03
N LEU A 99 -23.13 -8.90 -7.08
CA LEU A 99 -22.79 -10.34 -6.98
C LEU A 99 -23.68 -11.10 -5.99
N ARG A 100 -24.30 -10.42 -4.99
CA ARG A 100 -25.18 -11.08 -4.00
C ARG A 100 -26.34 -11.84 -4.64
N ARG A 101 -26.88 -11.32 -5.75
CA ARG A 101 -28.02 -11.91 -6.48
C ARG A 101 -27.65 -13.19 -7.25
N LEU A 102 -26.36 -13.48 -7.43
CA LEU A 102 -25.89 -14.65 -8.17
C LEU A 102 -25.66 -15.86 -7.26
N VAL A 103 -25.77 -15.71 -5.93
CA VAL A 103 -25.62 -16.81 -4.97
C VAL A 103 -26.95 -17.54 -4.81
N PRO A 104 -27.10 -18.80 -5.27
CA PRO A 104 -28.33 -19.54 -5.11
C PRO A 104 -28.57 -19.85 -3.62
N GLY A 105 -29.64 -19.31 -3.04
CA GLY A 105 -30.06 -19.60 -1.65
C GLY A 105 -29.66 -18.57 -0.58
N GLY A 106 -29.11 -17.40 -0.95
CA GLY A 106 -28.88 -16.30 -0.01
C GLY A 106 -30.20 -15.60 0.37
N LYS A 107 -30.45 -15.42 1.67
CA LYS A 107 -31.47 -14.50 2.18
C LYS A 107 -31.09 -13.05 1.89
#